data_AF-A0A915Z536-F1
#
_entry.id   AF-A0A915Z536-F1
#
_cell.length_a   1.000
_cell.length_b   1.000
_cell.length_c   1.000
_cell.angle_alpha   90.00
_cell.angle_beta   90.00
_cell.angle_gamma   90.00
#
_symmetry.space_group_name_H-M   'P 1'
#
loop_
_entity.id
_entity.type
_entity.pdbx_description
1 polymer ?
#
loop_
_entity_poly.entity_id
_entity_poly.type
_entity_poly.pdbx_seq_one_letter_code
_entity_poly.pdbx_strand_id
1 'polypeptide(L)'
;MTAELLREVESHVLLNRSTYIVHCYGLTKNSKSDDFMMVLEYAENEPLKRPNAIELEHLLNELYLKIQQQNSDLNEQIKEANEINLNQYRLNVNDIETEYSVL
;
A
#
# COMPACT_ATOMS: atom_id res chain seq x y z
N MET A 1 -17.61 -22.39 22.71
CA MET A 1 -16.60 -21.53 22.05
C MET A 1 -15.55 -22.42 21.41
N THR A 2 -15.30 -22.27 20.12
CA THR A 2 -14.34 -23.11 19.37
C THR A 2 -12.93 -22.52 19.43
N ALA A 3 -11.91 -23.37 19.28
CA ALA A 3 -10.52 -22.91 19.20
C ALA A 3 -10.28 -22.02 17.97
N GLU A 4 -11.05 -22.22 16.90
CA GLU A 4 -10.95 -21.42 15.67
C GLU A 4 -11.37 -19.96 15.91
N LEU A 5 -12.48 -19.76 16.61
CA LEU A 5 -12.96 -18.43 16.96
C LEU A 5 -11.96 -17.67 17.84
N LEU A 6 -11.31 -18.37 18.78
CA LEU A 6 -10.28 -17.77 19.64
C LEU A 6 -9.06 -17.29 18.85
N ARG A 7 -8.54 -18.12 17.93
CA ARG A 7 -7.41 -17.72 17.07
C ARG A 7 -7.76 -16.51 16.20
N GLU A 8 -8.99 -16.44 15.71
CA GLU A 8 -9.45 -15.31 14.90
C GLU A 8 -9.54 -14.01 15.72
N VAL A 9 -10.10 -14.07 16.93
CA VAL A 9 -10.12 -12.94 17.87
C VAL A 9 -8.71 -12.47 18.21
N GLU A 10 -7.79 -13.39 18.51
CA GLU A 10 -6.39 -13.06 18.79
C GLU A 10 -5.73 -12.34 17.60
N SER A 11 -5.98 -12.81 16.37
CA SER A 11 -5.46 -12.16 15.16
C SER A 11 -5.96 -10.72 15.01
N HIS A 12 -7.27 -10.47 15.20
CA HIS A 12 -7.83 -9.13 15.16
C HIS A 12 -7.28 -8.21 16.28
N VAL A 13 -7.04 -8.75 17.48
CA VAL A 13 -6.44 -7.99 18.59
C VAL A 13 -4.98 -7.59 18.28
N LEU A 14 -4.21 -8.48 17.65
CA LEU A 14 -2.84 -8.16 17.24
C LEU A 14 -2.80 -7.11 16.13
N LEU A 15 -3.76 -7.16 15.21
CA LEU A 15 -3.85 -6.25 14.06
C LEU A 15 -4.66 -4.97 14.35
N ASN A 16 -5.02 -4.73 15.62
CA ASN A 16 -5.98 -3.70 16.02
C ASN A 16 -5.54 -2.24 15.77
N ARG A 17 -4.29 -2.04 15.34
CA ARG A 17 -3.75 -0.73 14.94
C ARG A 17 -3.78 -0.49 13.43
N SER A 18 -4.18 -1.48 12.65
CA SER A 18 -4.27 -1.37 11.20
C SER A 18 -5.51 -0.58 10.81
N THR A 19 -5.36 0.40 9.92
CA THR A 19 -6.48 1.13 9.30
C THR A 19 -7.18 0.32 8.21
N TYR A 20 -6.68 -0.87 7.89
CA TYR A 20 -7.16 -1.74 6.80
C TYR A 20 -7.86 -3.01 7.29
N ILE A 21 -7.92 -3.23 8.60
CA ILE A 21 -8.57 -4.39 9.22
C ILE A 21 -9.73 -3.90 10.06
N VAL A 22 -10.89 -4.55 9.92
CA VAL A 22 -12.08 -4.23 10.72
C VAL A 22 -11.76 -4.42 12.20
N HIS A 23 -12.01 -3.37 12.99
CA HIS A 23 -11.72 -3.39 14.42
C HIS A 23 -12.57 -4.46 15.11
N CYS A 24 -11.95 -5.25 15.99
CA CYS A 24 -12.66 -6.17 16.88
C CYS A 24 -12.71 -5.55 18.27
N TYR A 25 -13.92 -5.27 18.76
CA TYR A 25 -14.13 -4.72 20.11
C TYR A 25 -14.16 -5.81 21.19
N GLY A 26 -14.32 -7.08 20.80
CA GLY A 26 -14.28 -8.22 21.72
C GLY A 26 -15.31 -9.29 21.40
N LEU A 27 -15.74 -10.01 22.45
CA LEU A 27 -16.71 -11.09 22.37
C LEU A 27 -17.99 -10.73 23.13
N THR A 28 -19.11 -11.21 22.63
CA THR A 28 -20.41 -11.20 23.32
C THR A 28 -20.97 -12.61 23.42
N LYS A 29 -21.90 -12.82 24.34
CA LYS A 29 -22.60 -14.09 24.53
C LYS A 29 -24.08 -13.89 24.27
N ASN A 30 -24.64 -14.69 23.37
CA ASN A 30 -26.07 -14.73 23.11
C ASN A 30 -26.79 -15.32 24.33
N SER A 31 -27.69 -14.56 24.96
CA SER A 31 -28.42 -14.99 26.15
C SER A 31 -29.44 -16.11 25.92
N LYS A 32 -29.80 -16.41 24.66
CA LYS A 32 -30.76 -17.47 24.30
C LYS A 32 -30.10 -18.77 23.90
N SER A 33 -29.02 -18.72 23.12
CA SER A 33 -28.34 -19.91 22.59
C SER A 33 -27.05 -20.26 23.34
N ASP A 34 -26.62 -19.40 24.27
CA ASP A 34 -25.31 -19.49 24.94
C ASP A 34 -24.09 -19.43 24.00
N ASP A 35 -24.29 -19.08 22.73
CA ASP A 35 -23.23 -18.95 21.75
C ASP A 35 -22.39 -17.69 21.96
N PHE A 36 -21.09 -17.81 21.72
CA PHE A 36 -20.17 -16.67 21.71
C PHE A 36 -20.03 -16.13 20.30
N MET A 37 -20.08 -14.80 20.16
CA MET A 37 -19.99 -14.08 18.89
C MET A 37 -18.97 -12.94 19.00
N MET A 38 -18.33 -12.57 17.89
CA MET A 38 -17.46 -11.40 17.83
C MET A 38 -18.27 -10.11 17.70
N VAL A 39 -17.77 -9.04 18.32
CA VAL A 39 -18.29 -7.68 18.15
C VAL A 39 -17.30 -6.92 17.28
N LEU A 40 -17.70 -6.66 16.04
CA LEU A 40 -16.87 -6.03 15.02
C LEU A 40 -17.34 -4.61 14.73
N GLU A 41 -16.41 -3.76 14.30
CA GLU A 41 -16.73 -2.47 13.69
C GLU A 41 -17.63 -2.65 12.48
N TYR A 42 -18.63 -1.77 12.37
CA TYR A 42 -19.58 -1.81 11.28
C TYR A 42 -18.89 -1.36 9.99
N ALA A 43 -18.77 -2.28 9.04
CA ALA A 43 -18.34 -1.96 7.68
C ALA A 43 -19.58 -1.76 6.80
N GLU A 44 -19.76 -0.56 6.25
CA GLU A 44 -20.89 -0.19 5.40
C GLU A 44 -20.99 -1.01 4.10
N ASN A 45 -19.93 -1.71 3.71
CA ASN A 45 -19.90 -2.52 2.50
C ASN A 45 -20.71 -3.81 2.65
N GLU A 46 -21.56 -4.10 1.66
CA GLU A 46 -22.31 -5.36 1.57
C GLU A 46 -21.37 -6.55 1.80
N PRO A 47 -21.65 -7.44 2.77
CA PRO A 47 -20.79 -8.59 3.08
C PRO A 47 -20.49 -9.47 1.86
N LEU A 48 -21.45 -9.55 0.93
CA LEU A 48 -21.34 -10.29 -0.33
C LEU A 48 -20.41 -9.64 -1.36
N LYS A 49 -20.08 -8.35 -1.20
CA LYS A 49 -19.16 -7.61 -2.07
C LYS A 49 -17.73 -7.58 -1.54
N ARG A 50 -17.46 -8.21 -0.39
CA ARG A 50 -16.10 -8.29 0.15
C ARG A 50 -15.30 -9.31 -0.67
N PRO A 51 -14.05 -8.99 -1.05
CA PRO A 51 -13.19 -9.98 -1.64
C PRO A 51 -12.94 -11.12 -0.64
N ASN A 52 -12.95 -12.35 -1.13
CA ASN A 52 -12.44 -13.47 -0.34
C ASN A 52 -10.91 -13.35 -0.14
N ALA A 53 -10.32 -14.20 0.68
CA ALA A 53 -8.89 -14.12 1.00
C ALA A 53 -7.96 -14.16 -0.23
N ILE A 54 -8.32 -14.95 -1.26
CA ILE A 54 -7.54 -15.08 -2.50
C ILE A 54 -7.65 -13.80 -3.34
N GLU A 55 -8.86 -13.27 -3.48
CA GLU A 55 -9.10 -12.00 -4.18
C GLU A 55 -8.38 -10.84 -3.48
N LEU A 56 -8.37 -10.84 -2.14
CA LEU A 56 -7.65 -9.84 -1.36
C LEU A 56 -6.14 -9.94 -1.58
N GLU A 57 -5.57 -11.14 -1.57
CA GLU A 57 -4.15 -11.37 -1.85
C GLU A 57 -3.76 -10.85 -3.24
N HIS A 58 -4.58 -11.16 -4.26
CA HIS A 58 -4.37 -10.66 -5.61
C HIS A 58 -4.41 -9.13 -5.68
N LEU A 59 -5.42 -8.50 -5.08
CA LEU A 59 -5.56 -7.03 -5.07
C LEU A 59 -4.38 -6.35 -4.37
N LEU A 60 -3.90 -6.91 -3.25
CA LEU A 60 -2.73 -6.40 -2.54
C LEU A 60 -1.46 -6.51 -3.38
N ASN A 61 -1.26 -7.64 -4.07
CA ASN A 61 -0.12 -7.84 -4.98
C ASN A 61 -0.15 -6.88 -6.17
N GLU A 62 -1.32 -6.67 -6.79
CA GLU A 62 -1.46 -5.69 -7.88
C GLU A 62 -1.16 -4.27 -7.43
N LEU A 63 -1.66 -3.86 -6.26
CA LEU A 63 -1.37 -2.55 -5.69
C LEU A 63 0.12 -2.37 -5.42
N TYR A 64 0.77 -3.40 -4.84
CA TYR A 64 2.20 -3.38 -4.59
C TYR A 64 3.00 -3.20 -5.90
N LEU A 65 2.68 -3.96 -6.95
CA LEU A 65 3.35 -3.84 -8.25
C LEU A 65 3.17 -2.44 -8.87
N LYS A 66 1.95 -1.86 -8.78
CA LYS A 66 1.68 -0.51 -9.28
C LYS A 66 2.51 0.56 -8.57
N ILE A 67 2.65 0.46 -7.24
CA ILE A 67 3.47 1.38 -6.45
C ILE A 67 4.94 1.28 -6.88
N GLN A 68 5.46 0.07 -7.09
CA GLN A 68 6.84 -0.11 -7.53
C GLN A 68 7.09 0.42 -8.94
N GLN A 69 6.14 0.24 -9.87
CA GLN A 69 6.22 0.79 -11.23
C GLN A 69 6.17 2.32 -11.22
N GLN A 70 5.28 2.93 -10.43
CA GLN A 70 5.26 4.40 -10.31
C GLN A 70 6.59 4.96 -9.79
N ASN A 71 7.22 4.26 -8.84
CA ASN A 71 8.55 4.62 -8.37
C ASN A 71 9.61 4.47 -9.47
N SER A 72 9.53 3.45 -10.34
CA SER A 72 10.48 3.31 -11.45
C SER A 72 10.31 4.40 -12.51
N ASP A 73 9.07 4.70 -12.90
CA ASP A 73 8.79 5.69 -13.94
C ASP A 73 9.25 7.09 -13.51
N LEU A 74 9.00 7.45 -12.24
CA LEU A 74 9.50 8.70 -11.67
C LEU A 74 11.03 8.73 -11.59
N ASN A 75 11.67 7.63 -11.20
CA ASN A 75 13.14 7.53 -11.15
C ASN A 75 13.77 7.67 -12.53
N GLU A 76 13.15 7.11 -13.56
CA GLU A 76 13.60 7.22 -14.95
C GLU A 76 13.48 8.66 -15.47
N GLN A 77 12.34 9.33 -15.23
CA GLN A 77 12.16 10.75 -15.56
C GLN A 77 13.17 11.66 -14.84
N ILE A 78 13.46 11.40 -13.56
CA ILE A 78 14.49 12.12 -12.79
C ILE A 78 15.86 11.92 -13.42
N LYS A 79 16.19 10.70 -13.86
CA LYS A 79 17.47 10.40 -14.51
C LYS A 79 17.60 11.13 -15.84
N GLU A 80 16.58 11.08 -16.70
CA GLU A 80 16.55 11.80 -17.98
C GLU A 80 16.71 13.32 -17.79
N ALA A 81 15.98 13.91 -16.83
CA ALA A 81 16.10 15.33 -16.53
C ALA A 81 17.51 15.73 -16.08
N ASN A 82 18.16 14.89 -15.25
CA ASN A 82 19.53 15.12 -14.80
C ASN A 82 20.54 15.00 -15.94
N GLU A 83 20.38 14.03 -16.83
CA GLU A 83 21.24 13.86 -18.01
C GLU A 83 21.12 15.06 -18.96
N ILE A 84 19.90 15.57 -19.20
CA ILE A 84 19.67 16.76 -20.03
C ILE A 84 20.35 17.99 -19.41
N ASN A 85 20.15 18.23 -18.10
CA ASN A 85 20.75 19.37 -17.41
C ASN A 85 22.29 19.34 -17.47
N LEU A 86 22.90 18.17 -17.23
CA LEU A 86 24.36 18.01 -17.31
C LEU A 86 24.88 18.26 -18.73
N ASN A 87 24.18 17.78 -19.74
CA ASN A 87 24.57 18.03 -21.14
C ASN A 87 24.44 19.51 -21.51
N GLN A 88 23.43 20.22 -21.00
CA GLN A 88 23.31 21.67 -21.16
C GLN A 88 24.50 22.42 -20.54
N TYR A 89 24.92 22.07 -19.31
CA TYR A 89 26.11 22.67 -18.71
C TYR A 89 27.37 22.44 -19.54
N ARG A 90 27.55 21.23 -20.09
CA ARG A 90 28.71 20.90 -20.92
C ARG A 90 28.72 21.66 -22.24
N LEU A 91 27.56 21.81 -22.90
CA LEU A 91 27.43 22.61 -24.12
C LEU A 91 27.77 24.08 -23.86
N ASN A 92 27.22 24.66 -22.78
CA ASN A 92 27.49 26.04 -22.41
C ASN A 92 28.99 26.31 -22.13
N VAL A 93 29.71 25.36 -21.53
CA VAL A 93 31.17 25.49 -21.30
C VAL A 93 31.95 25.43 -22.61
N ASN A 94 31.59 24.51 -23.51
CA ASN A 94 32.26 24.37 -24.80
C ASN A 94 32.05 25.61 -25.68
N ASP A 95 30.86 26.21 -25.65
CA ASP A 95 30.55 27.44 -26.38
C ASP A 95 31.41 28.63 -25.89
N ILE A 96 31.65 28.70 -24.57
CA ILE A 96 32.54 29.71 -23.96
C ILE A 96 34.01 29.47 -24.36
N GLU A 97 34.51 28.23 -24.32
CA GLU A 97 35.91 27.92 -24.71
C GLU A 97 36.20 28.16 -26.20
N THR A 98 35.20 27.95 -27.08
CA THR A 98 35.33 28.30 -28.50
C THR A 98 35.37 29.81 -28.76
N GLU A 99 34.75 30.64 -27.91
CA GLU A 99 34.74 32.09 -28.06
C GLU A 99 36.10 32.73 -27.70
N TYR A 100 36.86 32.12 -26.78
CA TYR A 100 38.20 32.57 -26.38
C TYR A 100 39.35 32.04 -27.26
N SER A 101 39.11 31.04 -28.11
CA SER A 101 40.16 30.43 -28.96
C SER A 101 40.30 31.09 -30.35
N VAL A 102 39.53 32.14 -30.62
CA VAL A 102 39.49 32.87 -31.92
C VAL A 102 40.09 34.28 -31.82
N LEU A 103 40.69 34.65 -30.68
CA LEU A 103 41.51 35.86 -30.48
C LEU A 103 43.00 35.49 -30.38
#